data_AF-A0A941AT53-F1
#
_entry.id   AF-A0A941AT53-F1
#
_cell.length_a   1.000
_cell.length_b   1.000
_cell.length_c   1.000
_cell.angle_alpha   90.00
_cell.angle_beta   90.00
_cell.angle_gamma   90.00
#
_symmetry.space_group_name_H-M   'P 1'
#
loop_
_entity.id
_entity.type
_entity.pdbx_description
1 polymer ?
#
loop_
_entity_poly.entity_id
_entity_poly.type
_entity_poly.pdbx_seq_one_letter_code
_entity_poly.pdbx_strand_id
1 'polypeptide(L)'
;MIALAIVLYIIFMGLATYGSILYASFMTRETGQFDIHSTIAGFMHVGLSVLAFFCWFSFAWGMGLFVLIAGFVLGVGLMVAGELVLFIFIFDRKEKWIENYQESSDEEISLQVEVE
;
A
#
# COMPACT_ATOMS: atom_id res chain seq x y z
N MET A 1 -27.65 5.40 -5.27
CA MET A 1 -27.01 5.06 -3.97
C MET A 1 -25.96 3.98 -4.12
N ILE A 2 -26.30 2.79 -4.65
CA ILE A 2 -25.34 1.67 -4.84
C ILE A 2 -24.12 2.04 -5.68
N ALA A 3 -24.31 2.68 -6.84
CA ALA A 3 -23.21 3.08 -7.71
C ALA A 3 -22.17 3.98 -7.00
N LEU A 4 -22.65 4.94 -6.19
CA LEU A 4 -21.77 5.83 -5.43
C LEU A 4 -20.97 5.06 -4.37
N ALA A 5 -21.57 4.08 -3.71
CA ALA A 5 -20.87 3.23 -2.76
C ALA A 5 -19.82 2.33 -3.43
N ILE A 6 -20.10 1.80 -4.63
CA ILE A 6 -19.11 1.03 -5.41
C ILE A 6 -17.92 1.93 -5.77
N VAL A 7 -18.18 3.15 -6.26
CA VAL A 7 -17.11 4.10 -6.59
C VAL A 7 -16.27 4.44 -5.37
N LEU A 8 -16.91 4.76 -4.24
CA LEU A 8 -16.21 5.05 -2.99
C LEU A 8 -15.39 3.85 -2.51
N TYR A 9 -15.93 2.64 -2.65
CA TYR A 9 -15.26 1.40 -2.29
C TYR A 9 -14.00 1.17 -3.13
N ILE A 10 -14.08 1.35 -4.45
CA ILE A 10 -12.93 1.26 -5.36
C ILE A 10 -11.88 2.33 -5.02
N ILE A 11 -12.30 3.57 -4.78
CA ILE A 11 -11.40 4.66 -4.40
C ILE A 11 -10.68 4.35 -3.09
N PHE A 12 -11.40 3.82 -2.10
CA PHE A 12 -10.82 3.46 -0.81
C PHE A 12 -9.79 2.32 -0.94
N MET A 13 -10.09 1.30 -1.75
CA MET A 13 -9.13 0.24 -2.09
C MET A 13 -7.90 0.81 -2.82
N GLY A 14 -8.09 1.73 -3.77
CA GLY A 14 -6.99 2.40 -4.46
C GLY A 14 -6.11 3.25 -3.52
N LEU A 15 -6.73 3.96 -2.57
CA LEU A 15 -6.04 4.70 -1.50
C LEU A 15 -5.24 3.77 -0.60
N ALA A 16 -5.77 2.58 -0.29
CA ALA A 16 -5.04 1.58 0.50
C ALA A 16 -3.75 1.15 -0.20
N THR A 17 -3.82 0.84 -1.50
CA THR A 17 -2.63 0.48 -2.29
C THR A 17 -1.65 1.66 -2.38
N TYR A 18 -2.15 2.85 -2.73
CA TYR A 18 -1.33 4.04 -2.90
C TYR A 18 -0.60 4.44 -1.61
N GLY A 19 -1.33 4.46 -0.48
CA GLY A 19 -0.76 4.77 0.83
C GLY A 19 0.31 3.76 1.25
N SER A 20 0.09 2.48 0.97
CA SER A 20 1.05 1.42 1.30
C SER A 20 2.33 1.51 0.45
N ILE A 21 2.21 1.84 -0.84
CA ILE A 21 3.37 2.11 -1.71
C ILE A 21 4.17 3.31 -1.20
N LEU A 22 3.46 4.40 -0.83
CA LEU A 22 4.10 5.63 -0.38
C LEU A 22 4.86 5.41 0.93
N TYR A 23 4.26 4.65 1.86
CA TYR A 23 4.91 4.21 3.10
C TYR A 23 6.18 3.39 2.81
N ALA A 24 6.07 2.35 1.97
CA ALA A 24 7.21 1.51 1.62
C ALA A 24 8.35 2.32 0.99
N SER A 25 8.03 3.24 0.07
CA SER A 25 9.02 4.07 -0.61
C SER A 25 9.72 5.04 0.33
N PHE A 26 8.99 5.65 1.28
CA PHE A 26 9.56 6.62 2.21
C PHE A 26 10.48 5.91 3.22
N MET A 27 9.98 4.86 3.86
CA MET A 27 10.75 4.15 4.90
C MET A 27 11.96 3.41 4.33
N THR A 28 11.85 2.80 3.14
CA THR A 28 13.00 2.10 2.52
C THR A 28 14.13 3.06 2.18
N ARG A 29 13.82 4.32 1.84
CA ARG A 29 14.81 5.36 1.59
C ARG A 29 15.51 5.82 2.87
N GLU A 30 14.83 5.84 4.00
CA GLU A 30 15.41 6.28 5.27
C GLU A 30 16.23 5.19 5.97
N THR A 31 15.83 3.92 5.84
CA THR A 31 16.47 2.83 6.61
C THR A 31 17.33 1.89 5.77
N GLY A 32 17.18 1.91 4.44
CA GLY A 32 17.79 0.94 3.54
C GLY A 32 17.24 -0.50 3.68
N GLN A 33 16.30 -0.76 4.60
CA GLN A 33 15.80 -2.09 4.92
C GLN A 33 14.53 -2.44 4.14
N PHE A 34 14.72 -2.85 2.90
CA PHE A 34 13.64 -3.21 1.97
C PHE A 34 12.68 -4.29 2.49
N ASP A 35 13.22 -5.40 3.02
CA ASP A 35 12.46 -6.63 3.27
C ASP A 35 11.42 -6.44 4.39
N ILE A 36 11.81 -5.71 5.44
CA ILE A 36 10.96 -5.41 6.59
C ILE A 36 9.88 -4.40 6.19
N HIS A 37 10.23 -3.33 5.48
CA HIS A 37 9.25 -2.30 5.09
C HIS A 37 8.27 -2.78 4.02
N SER A 38 8.69 -3.65 3.09
CA SER A 38 7.79 -4.27 2.12
C SER A 38 6.74 -5.14 2.83
N THR A 39 7.16 -5.91 3.83
CA THR A 39 6.24 -6.75 4.62
C THR A 39 5.23 -5.91 5.39
N ILE A 40 5.67 -4.84 6.05
CA ILE A 40 4.79 -3.92 6.78
C ILE A 40 3.79 -3.24 5.83
N ALA A 41 4.25 -2.79 4.66
CA ALA A 41 3.37 -2.19 3.64
C ALA A 41 2.29 -3.16 3.14
N GLY A 42 2.63 -4.43 2.93
CA GLY A 42 1.64 -5.48 2.61
C GLY A 42 0.62 -5.64 3.74
N PHE A 43 1.06 -5.71 4.99
CA PHE A 43 0.15 -5.76 6.14
C PHE A 43 -0.76 -4.53 6.25
N MET A 44 -0.26 -3.33 5.94
CA MET A 44 -1.08 -2.11 5.89
C MET A 44 -2.15 -2.21 4.80
N HIS A 45 -1.78 -2.65 3.60
CA HIS A 45 -2.71 -2.82 2.49
C HIS A 45 -3.80 -3.84 2.81
N VAL A 46 -3.43 -5.00 3.36
CA VAL A 46 -4.37 -6.03 3.80
C VAL A 46 -5.28 -5.50 4.92
N GLY A 47 -4.72 -4.82 5.92
CA GLY A 47 -5.50 -4.25 7.03
C GLY A 47 -6.53 -3.23 6.56
N LEU A 48 -6.14 -2.32 5.67
CA LEU A 48 -7.04 -1.34 5.07
C LEU A 48 -8.09 -1.99 4.17
N SER A 49 -7.73 -3.03 3.43
CA SER A 49 -8.67 -3.81 2.61
C SER A 49 -9.72 -4.51 3.47
N VAL A 50 -9.33 -5.07 4.61
CA VAL A 50 -10.24 -5.67 5.60
C VAL A 50 -11.22 -4.64 6.15
N LEU A 51 -10.75 -3.44 6.50
CA LEU A 51 -11.63 -2.34 6.92
C LEU A 51 -12.63 -1.96 5.80
N ALA A 52 -12.17 -1.92 4.55
CA ALA A 52 -13.03 -1.69 3.40
C ALA A 52 -14.14 -2.76 3.30
N PHE A 53 -13.80 -4.04 3.48
CA PHE A 53 -14.77 -5.13 3.50
C PHE A 53 -15.81 -4.98 4.60
N PHE A 54 -15.40 -4.59 5.82
CA PHE A 54 -16.34 -4.34 6.92
C PHE A 54 -17.31 -3.19 6.61
N CYS A 55 -16.81 -2.10 6.03
CA CYS A 55 -17.63 -0.98 5.58
C CYS A 55 -18.63 -1.41 4.50
N TRP A 56 -18.17 -2.18 3.51
CA TRP A 56 -19.03 -2.72 2.46
C TRP A 56 -20.11 -3.64 3.02
N PHE A 57 -19.74 -4.56 3.91
CA PHE A 57 -20.66 -5.49 4.54
C PHE A 57 -21.75 -4.76 5.32
N SER A 58 -21.39 -3.74 6.10
CA SER A 58 -22.32 -2.91 6.88
C SER A 58 -23.30 -2.17 5.96
N PHE A 59 -22.83 -1.66 4.82
CA PHE A 59 -23.67 -1.01 3.81
C PHE A 59 -24.59 -2.01 3.08
N ALA A 60 -24.06 -3.16 2.66
CA ALA A 60 -24.76 -4.14 1.84
C ALA A 60 -25.77 -5.00 2.61
N TRP A 61 -25.68 -5.09 3.95
CA TRP A 61 -26.53 -5.91 4.80
C TRP A 61 -28.04 -5.68 4.57
N GLY A 62 -28.44 -4.43 4.28
CA GLY A 62 -29.83 -4.05 4.04
C GLY A 62 -30.29 -4.05 2.58
N MET A 63 -29.40 -4.28 1.61
CA MET A 63 -29.71 -4.16 0.17
C MET A 63 -29.86 -5.49 -0.56
N GLY A 64 -29.42 -6.59 0.05
CA GLY A 64 -29.63 -7.95 -0.45
C GLY A 64 -28.35 -8.72 -0.74
N LEU A 65 -28.48 -10.05 -0.78
CA LEU A 65 -27.38 -11.00 -0.86
C LEU A 65 -26.52 -10.80 -2.14
N PHE A 66 -27.15 -10.47 -3.26
CA PHE A 66 -26.45 -10.26 -4.54
C PHE A 66 -25.46 -9.10 -4.46
N VAL A 67 -25.87 -7.97 -3.86
CA VAL A 67 -24.99 -6.79 -3.69
C VAL A 67 -23.83 -7.10 -2.75
N LEU A 68 -24.11 -7.85 -1.69
CA LEU A 68 -23.09 -8.29 -0.73
C LEU A 68 -22.03 -9.16 -1.41
N ILE A 69 -22.45 -10.21 -2.14
CA ILE A 69 -21.54 -11.11 -2.85
C ILE A 69 -20.78 -10.38 -3.95
N ALA A 70 -21.45 -9.55 -4.75
CA ALA A 70 -20.81 -8.82 -5.84
C ALA A 70 -19.68 -7.91 -5.34
N GLY A 71 -19.93 -7.16 -4.25
CA GLY A 71 -18.88 -6.33 -3.67
C GLY A 71 -17.78 -7.11 -2.97
N PHE A 72 -18.09 -8.28 -2.38
CA PHE A 72 -17.06 -9.17 -1.84
C PHE A 72 -16.13 -9.69 -2.94
N VAL A 73 -16.68 -10.19 -4.05
CA VAL A 73 -15.89 -10.65 -5.20
C VAL A 73 -15.04 -9.52 -5.79
N LEU A 74 -15.64 -8.34 -5.97
CA LEU A 74 -14.95 -7.16 -6.47
C LEU A 74 -13.82 -6.71 -5.52
N GLY A 75 -14.09 -6.69 -4.23
CA GLY A 75 -13.11 -6.33 -3.21
C GLY A 75 -11.96 -7.32 -3.11
N VAL A 76 -12.22 -8.62 -3.15
CA VAL A 76 -11.17 -9.65 -3.16
C VAL A 76 -10.31 -9.51 -4.41
N GLY A 77 -10.93 -9.30 -5.57
CA GLY A 77 -10.21 -9.05 -6.82
C GLY A 77 -9.29 -7.82 -6.72
N LEU A 78 -9.80 -6.71 -6.18
CA LEU A 78 -9.01 -5.49 -5.97
C LEU A 78 -7.92 -5.65 -4.93
N MET A 79 -8.15 -6.41 -3.86
CA MET A 79 -7.15 -6.69 -2.83
C MET A 79 -5.99 -7.49 -3.42
N VAL A 80 -6.28 -8.56 -4.17
CA VAL A 80 -5.23 -9.36 -4.79
C VAL A 80 -4.48 -8.55 -5.85
N ALA A 81 -5.20 -7.82 -6.70
CA ALA A 81 -4.58 -6.96 -7.71
C ALA A 81 -3.71 -5.85 -7.07
N GLY A 82 -4.19 -5.23 -5.99
CA GLY A 82 -3.46 -4.20 -5.25
C GLY A 82 -2.16 -4.73 -4.63
N GLU A 83 -2.21 -5.92 -4.04
CA GLU A 83 -1.03 -6.57 -3.47
C GLU A 83 0.02 -6.91 -4.54
N LEU A 84 -0.43 -7.44 -5.69
CA LEU A 84 0.47 -7.71 -6.83
C LEU A 84 1.10 -6.43 -7.37
N VAL A 85 0.33 -5.36 -7.50
CA VAL A 85 0.84 -4.05 -7.95
C VAL A 85 1.85 -3.51 -6.95
N LEU A 86 1.55 -3.58 -5.66
CA LEU A 86 2.46 -3.15 -4.58
C LEU A 86 3.77 -3.92 -4.65
N PHE A 87 3.70 -5.24 -4.75
CA PHE A 87 4.87 -6.11 -4.79
C PHE A 87 5.73 -5.84 -6.03
N ILE A 88 5.13 -5.76 -7.23
CA ILE A 88 5.84 -5.47 -8.48
C ILE A 88 6.50 -4.09 -8.41
N PHE A 89 5.77 -3.07 -7.95
CA PHE A 89 6.28 -1.70 -7.86
C PHE A 89 7.47 -1.59 -6.91
N ILE A 90 7.35 -2.21 -5.74
CA ILE A 90 8.40 -2.24 -4.72
C ILE A 90 9.62 -3.00 -5.26
N PHE A 91 9.45 -4.15 -5.91
CA PHE A 91 10.54 -4.92 -6.50
C PHE A 91 11.28 -4.17 -7.61
N ASP A 92 10.57 -3.48 -8.50
CA ASP A 92 11.17 -2.73 -9.61
C ASP A 92 11.99 -1.53 -9.11
N ARG A 93 11.57 -0.90 -8.01
CA ARG A 93 12.24 0.28 -7.45
C ARG A 93 13.27 0.00 -6.36
N LYS A 94 13.38 -1.24 -5.86
CA LYS A 94 14.23 -1.58 -4.72
C LYS A 94 15.68 -1.12 -4.90
N GLU A 95 16.26 -1.32 -6.08
CA GLU A 95 17.67 -1.04 -6.34
C GLU A 95 17.93 0.47 -6.28
N LYS A 96 17.05 1.26 -6.90
CA LYS A 96 17.13 2.72 -6.87
C LYS A 96 17.00 3.28 -5.46
N TRP A 97 16.17 2.69 -4.60
CA TRP A 97 16.01 3.19 -3.23
C TRP A 97 17.22 2.90 -2.35
N ILE A 98 17.83 1.72 -2.51
CA ILE A 98 19.05 1.35 -1.79
C ILE A 98 20.23 2.21 -2.25
N GLU A 99 20.36 2.45 -3.55
CA GLU A 99 21.40 3.33 -4.11
C GLU A 99 21.32 4.76 -3.55
N ASN A 100 20.12 5.37 -3.55
CA ASN A 100 19.91 6.70 -2.98
C ASN A 100 20.27 6.78 -1.49
N TYR A 101 20.04 5.70 -0.72
CA TYR A 101 20.38 5.65 0.70
C TYR A 101 21.89 5.63 0.93
N GLN A 102 22.63 4.86 0.13
CA GLN A 102 24.10 4.82 0.19
C GLN A 102 24.71 6.18 -0.13
N GLU A 103 24.24 6.84 -1.19
CA GLU A 103 24.72 8.18 -1.57
C GLU A 103 24.47 9.22 -0.46
N SER A 104 23.28 9.22 0.15
CA SER A 104 22.97 10.13 1.27
C SER A 104 23.83 9.87 2.51
N SER A 105 24.18 8.60 2.78
CA SER A 105 24.98 8.22 3.95
C SER A 105 26.45 8.63 3.78
N ASP A 106 27.00 8.45 2.57
CA ASP A 106 28.39 8.82 2.25
C ASP A 106 28.60 10.34 2.27
N GLU A 107 27.61 11.12 1.80
CA GLU A 107 27.65 12.59 1.86
C GLU A 107 27.67 13.09 3.32
N GLU A 108 26.83 12.52 4.19
CA GLU A 108 26.77 12.89 5.61
C GLU A 108 28.09 12.58 6.35
N ILE A 109 28.75 11.46 6.01
CA ILE A 109 30.07 11.11 6.54
C ILE A 109 31.14 12.10 6.05
N SER A 110 31.14 12.46 4.76
CA SER A 110 32.12 13.40 4.22
C SER A 110 32.03 14.80 4.85
N LEU A 111 30.81 15.28 5.13
CA LEU A 111 30.58 16.55 5.79
C LEU A 111 31.04 16.55 7.26
N GLN A 112 30.93 15.42 7.97
CA GLN A 112 31.45 15.32 9.33
C GLN A 112 32.98 15.35 9.37
N VAL A 113 33.64 14.70 8.40
CA VAL A 113 35.11 14.67 8.31
C VAL A 113 35.71 16.03 7.93
N GLU A 114 35.00 16.87 7.16
CA GLU A 114 35.50 18.20 6.77
C GLU A 114 35.37 19.26 7.88
N VAL A 115 34.57 18.99 8.92
CA VAL A 115 34.30 19.91 10.04
C VAL A 115 35.22 19.63 11.26
N GLU A 116 35.95 18.51 11.26
CA GLU A 116 36.93 18.12 12.32
C GLU A 116 38.37 18.55 11.99
#